data_AF-M5UJJ8-F1
#
_entry.id   AF-M5UJJ8-F1
#
_cell.length_a   1.000
_cell.length_b   1.000
_cell.length_c   1.000
_cell.angle_alpha   90.00
_cell.angle_beta   90.00
_cell.angle_gamma   90.00
#
_symmetry.space_group_name_H-M   'P 1'
#
loop_
_entity.id
_entity.type
_entity.pdbx_description
1 polymer ?
#
loop_
_entity_poly.entity_id
_entity_poly.type
_entity_poly.pdbx_seq_one_letter_code
_entity_poly.pdbx_strand_id
1 'polypeptide(L)'
;MNYILEKTNKQVVWINPDPNRLTGVEAWGEFNPSIHEIVHALNYNPQIGDTFRAEIMDGMVQDFKPKAVYNKSTGVERVLFNWDEVLDPETETDIEPLKDKKGLLLPHQLYTEIEGWIVDVDQKENSLIKLVNSICESKITAGFASTALGALHFYSSDRDDQLNLRDLVLLGAPVLYKCADRDGVRKYRNHTAEQIKRVFVDGVARRTFLLQNCARLKTMIEAVDADSKLDAIKAVNANVELDKIDITSGWD
;
A
#
# COMPACT_ATOMS: atom_id res chain seq x y z
N MET A 1 -14.58 -7.17 -43.36
CA MET A 1 -14.36 -8.54 -43.87
C MET A 1 -15.37 -9.47 -43.22
N ASN A 2 -15.72 -10.56 -43.89
CA ASN A 2 -16.60 -11.59 -43.36
C ASN A 2 -15.74 -12.79 -42.92
N TYR A 3 -15.81 -13.13 -41.64
CA TYR A 3 -15.11 -14.26 -41.04
C TYR A 3 -16.08 -15.43 -40.92
N ILE A 4 -15.64 -16.61 -41.34
CA ILE A 4 -16.39 -17.84 -41.18
C ILE A 4 -15.79 -18.55 -40.00
N LEU A 5 -16.62 -18.79 -38.99
CA LEU A 5 -16.21 -19.41 -37.73
C LEU A 5 -16.85 -20.78 -37.59
N GLU A 6 -16.11 -21.71 -37.02
CA GLU A 6 -16.67 -22.94 -36.46
C GLU A 6 -17.52 -22.61 -35.23
N LYS A 7 -18.79 -23.00 -35.22
CA LYS A 7 -19.71 -22.70 -34.12
C LYS A 7 -19.29 -23.32 -32.79
N THR A 8 -18.55 -24.42 -32.85
CA THR A 8 -18.17 -25.22 -31.68
C THR A 8 -17.05 -24.59 -30.86
N ASN A 9 -16.08 -23.94 -31.51
CA ASN A 9 -14.87 -23.43 -30.88
C ASN A 9 -14.48 -22.01 -31.31
N LYS A 10 -15.28 -21.37 -32.18
CA LYS A 10 -15.05 -20.03 -32.73
C LYS A 10 -13.74 -19.91 -33.51
N GLN A 11 -13.18 -21.00 -34.02
CA GLN A 11 -11.99 -20.96 -34.86
C GLN A 11 -12.33 -20.34 -36.22
N VAL A 12 -11.47 -19.43 -36.70
CA VAL A 12 -11.58 -18.85 -38.05
C VAL A 12 -11.17 -19.91 -39.07
N VAL A 13 -12.12 -20.40 -39.86
CA VAL A 13 -11.86 -21.38 -40.92
C VAL A 13 -11.75 -20.75 -42.31
N TRP A 14 -12.36 -19.57 -42.49
CA TRP A 14 -12.24 -18.80 -43.73
C TRP A 14 -12.39 -17.31 -43.49
N ILE A 15 -11.75 -16.51 -44.34
CA ILE A 15 -11.85 -15.04 -44.35
C ILE A 15 -12.23 -14.61 -45.76
N ASN A 16 -13.35 -13.92 -45.89
CA ASN A 16 -13.77 -13.28 -47.13
C ASN A 16 -13.56 -11.76 -47.02
N PRO A 17 -12.69 -11.17 -47.86
CA PRO A 17 -12.32 -9.76 -47.75
C PRO A 17 -13.41 -8.78 -48.22
N ASP A 18 -14.56 -9.24 -48.74
CA ASP A 18 -15.65 -8.37 -49.18
C ASP A 18 -16.08 -7.40 -48.05
N PRO A 19 -16.19 -6.09 -48.35
CA PRO A 19 -16.57 -5.09 -47.37
C PRO A 19 -18.06 -5.13 -47.02
N ASN A 20 -18.92 -5.75 -47.84
CA ASN A 20 -20.33 -5.92 -47.55
C ASN A 20 -20.54 -7.11 -46.61
N ARG A 21 -21.66 -7.10 -45.88
CA ARG A 21 -22.09 -8.29 -45.16
C ARG A 21 -22.55 -9.36 -46.13
N LEU A 22 -21.95 -10.53 -46.04
CA LEU A 22 -22.31 -11.69 -46.86
C LEU A 22 -23.02 -12.75 -46.00
N THR A 23 -23.79 -13.62 -46.65
CA THR A 23 -24.48 -14.73 -45.99
C THR A 23 -24.36 -16.01 -46.80
N GLY A 24 -24.48 -17.16 -46.12
CA GLY A 24 -24.53 -18.45 -46.80
C GLY A 24 -23.30 -18.73 -47.66
N VAL A 25 -23.53 -19.36 -48.81
CA VAL A 25 -22.50 -19.74 -49.78
C VAL A 25 -21.84 -18.54 -50.48
N GLU A 26 -22.44 -17.35 -50.41
CA GLU A 26 -21.84 -16.12 -50.94
C GLU A 26 -20.62 -15.71 -50.12
N ALA A 27 -20.62 -16.00 -48.81
CA ALA A 27 -19.47 -15.74 -47.95
C ALA A 27 -18.34 -16.76 -48.18
N TRP A 28 -18.68 -18.03 -48.41
CA TRP A 28 -17.73 -19.10 -48.69
C TRP A 28 -18.44 -20.30 -49.35
N GLY A 29 -17.87 -20.84 -50.44
CA GLY A 29 -18.50 -21.91 -51.21
C GLY A 29 -18.75 -23.21 -50.41
N GLU A 30 -17.95 -23.47 -49.37
CA GLU A 30 -18.12 -24.63 -48.48
C GLU A 30 -18.90 -24.30 -47.20
N PHE A 31 -19.57 -23.15 -47.16
CA PHE A 31 -20.36 -22.74 -46.01
C PHE A 31 -21.45 -23.77 -45.68
N ASN A 32 -21.45 -24.24 -44.44
CA ASN A 32 -22.42 -25.18 -43.92
C ASN A 32 -23.07 -24.55 -42.68
N PRO A 33 -24.34 -24.08 -42.76
CA PRO A 33 -24.98 -23.38 -41.66
C PRO A 33 -25.15 -24.23 -40.39
N SER A 34 -25.03 -25.56 -40.49
CA SER A 34 -25.12 -26.45 -39.33
C SER A 34 -23.89 -26.36 -38.42
N ILE A 35 -22.73 -26.03 -38.97
CA ILE A 35 -21.45 -26.00 -38.26
C ILE A 35 -20.74 -24.64 -38.31
N HIS A 36 -21.03 -23.82 -39.32
CA HIS A 36 -20.42 -22.51 -39.54
C HIS A 36 -21.37 -21.37 -39.18
N GLU A 37 -20.80 -20.27 -38.71
CA GLU A 37 -21.44 -18.95 -38.63
C GLU A 37 -20.60 -17.92 -39.39
N ILE A 38 -21.24 -16.83 -39.81
CA ILE A 38 -20.57 -15.73 -40.51
C ILE A 38 -20.62 -14.50 -39.61
N VAL A 39 -19.47 -13.87 -39.42
CA VAL A 39 -19.33 -12.66 -38.62
C VAL A 39 -18.69 -11.58 -39.46
N HIS A 40 -19.30 -10.40 -39.46
CA HIS A 40 -18.74 -9.24 -40.11
C HIS A 40 -17.90 -8.41 -39.14
N ALA A 41 -16.64 -8.16 -39.47
CA ALA A 41 -15.75 -7.31 -38.67
C ALA A 41 -15.09 -6.23 -39.53
N LEU A 42 -15.04 -5.01 -38.98
CA LEU A 42 -14.37 -3.86 -39.60
C LEU A 42 -13.02 -3.57 -38.93
N ASN A 43 -12.96 -3.65 -37.60
CA ASN A 43 -11.82 -3.23 -36.77
C ASN A 43 -11.17 -4.38 -36.00
N TYR A 44 -11.36 -5.63 -36.45
CA TYR A 44 -10.75 -6.83 -35.86
C TYR A 44 -10.33 -7.78 -36.99
N ASN A 45 -9.07 -8.23 -36.98
CA ASN A 45 -8.48 -8.99 -38.08
C ASN A 45 -7.70 -10.25 -37.65
N PRO A 46 -8.38 -11.24 -37.04
CA PRO A 46 -7.77 -12.52 -36.72
C PRO A 46 -7.42 -13.28 -38.01
N GLN A 47 -6.45 -14.18 -37.94
CA GLN A 47 -6.01 -15.01 -39.06
C GLN A 47 -6.75 -16.35 -39.10
N ILE A 48 -6.68 -17.04 -40.23
CA ILE A 48 -7.19 -18.41 -40.35
C ILE A 48 -6.46 -19.30 -39.33
N GLY A 49 -7.23 -20.08 -38.57
CA GLY A 49 -6.74 -20.92 -37.49
C GLY A 49 -6.81 -20.26 -36.11
N ASP A 50 -6.88 -18.93 -36.03
CA ASP A 50 -7.01 -18.22 -34.77
C ASP A 50 -8.40 -18.46 -34.14
N THR A 51 -8.45 -18.37 -32.81
CA THR A 51 -9.72 -18.28 -32.09
C THR A 51 -10.26 -16.86 -32.22
N PHE A 52 -11.50 -16.74 -32.69
CA PHE A 52 -12.18 -15.45 -32.80
C PHE A 52 -12.66 -14.97 -31.43
N ARG A 53 -11.99 -13.97 -30.86
CA ARG A 53 -12.22 -13.52 -29.47
C ARG A 53 -13.23 -12.39 -29.32
N ALA A 54 -13.56 -11.72 -30.42
CA ALA A 54 -14.40 -10.53 -30.36
C ALA A 54 -15.85 -10.83 -29.99
N GLU A 55 -16.46 -9.92 -29.23
CA GLU A 55 -17.89 -9.96 -28.94
C GLU A 55 -18.69 -9.73 -30.23
N ILE A 56 -19.73 -10.54 -30.43
CA ILE A 56 -20.57 -10.53 -31.63
C ILE A 56 -22.01 -10.20 -31.24
N MET A 57 -22.58 -9.16 -31.85
CA MET A 57 -23.99 -8.79 -31.73
C MET A 57 -24.58 -8.67 -33.13
N ASP A 58 -25.67 -9.38 -33.40
CA ASP A 58 -26.36 -9.41 -34.71
C ASP A 58 -25.43 -9.67 -35.91
N GLY A 59 -24.48 -10.60 -35.71
CA GLY A 59 -23.49 -10.98 -36.72
C GLY A 59 -22.42 -9.92 -36.99
N MET A 60 -22.28 -8.90 -36.12
CA MET A 60 -21.19 -7.91 -36.16
C MET A 60 -20.30 -7.96 -34.93
N VAL A 61 -19.01 -7.83 -35.18
CA VAL A 61 -18.03 -7.52 -34.14
C VAL A 61 -18.35 -6.18 -33.51
N GLN A 62 -18.36 -6.16 -32.18
CA GLN A 62 -18.39 -4.93 -31.39
C GLN A 62 -17.00 -4.30 -31.29
N ASP A 63 -16.97 -2.98 -31.17
CA ASP A 63 -15.72 -2.28 -30.88
C ASP A 63 -15.18 -2.71 -29.51
N PHE A 64 -13.87 -2.97 -29.46
CA PHE A 64 -13.22 -3.31 -28.22
C PHE A 64 -13.22 -2.10 -27.27
N LYS A 65 -13.63 -2.33 -26.01
CA LYS A 65 -13.52 -1.33 -24.95
C LYS A 65 -12.28 -1.64 -24.12
N PRO A 66 -11.34 -0.68 -23.94
CA PRO A 66 -10.18 -0.88 -23.09
C PRO A 66 -10.56 -1.41 -21.72
N LYS A 67 -9.85 -2.45 -21.27
CA LYS A 67 -10.13 -3.12 -19.99
C LYS A 67 -8.90 -3.10 -19.11
N ALA A 68 -9.03 -2.55 -17.91
CA ALA A 68 -7.97 -2.63 -16.91
C ALA A 68 -7.87 -4.05 -16.35
N VAL A 69 -6.64 -4.52 -16.19
CA VAL A 69 -6.29 -5.74 -15.48
C VAL A 69 -5.14 -5.44 -14.53
N TYR A 70 -5.08 -6.18 -13.43
CA TYR A 70 -4.19 -5.91 -12.31
C TYR A 70 -3.38 -7.13 -11.99
N ASN A 71 -2.07 -6.96 -11.81
CA ASN A 71 -1.22 -8.02 -11.34
C ASN A 71 -1.60 -8.44 -9.90
N LYS A 72 -1.94 -9.70 -9.68
CA LYS A 72 -2.44 -10.24 -8.40
C LYS A 72 -1.46 -10.07 -7.23
N SER A 73 -0.16 -9.97 -7.50
CA SER A 73 0.87 -9.82 -6.45
C SER A 73 1.17 -8.37 -6.09
N THR A 74 1.08 -7.46 -7.06
CA THR A 74 1.54 -6.06 -6.90
C THR A 74 0.43 -5.03 -6.97
N GLY A 75 -0.74 -5.38 -7.53
CA GLY A 75 -1.82 -4.45 -7.83
C GLY A 75 -1.52 -3.49 -8.98
N VAL A 76 -0.39 -3.68 -9.69
CA VAL A 76 -0.03 -2.82 -10.83
C VAL A 76 -1.02 -3.04 -11.96
N GLU A 77 -1.58 -1.93 -12.45
CA GLU A 77 -2.50 -1.88 -13.57
C GLU A 77 -1.77 -1.99 -14.92
N ARG A 78 -2.36 -2.73 -15.84
CA ARG A 78 -2.18 -2.52 -17.28
C ARG A 78 -3.54 -2.52 -17.97
N VAL A 79 -3.57 -1.99 -19.19
CA VAL A 79 -4.79 -1.88 -19.98
C VAL A 79 -4.68 -2.82 -21.17
N LEU A 80 -5.69 -3.68 -21.35
CA LEU A 80 -5.94 -4.39 -22.60
C LEU A 80 -6.49 -3.40 -23.61
N PHE A 81 -5.96 -3.35 -24.82
CA PHE A 81 -6.38 -2.40 -25.87
C PHE A 81 -7.07 -3.07 -27.07
N ASN A 82 -7.06 -4.38 -27.16
CA ASN A 82 -7.69 -5.14 -28.25
C ASN A 82 -8.10 -6.55 -27.80
N TRP A 83 -8.85 -7.25 -28.66
CA TRP A 83 -9.37 -8.59 -28.39
C TRP A 83 -8.30 -9.68 -28.25
N ASP A 84 -7.08 -9.45 -28.76
CA ASP A 84 -5.98 -10.42 -28.73
C ASP A 84 -5.10 -10.28 -27.48
N GLU A 85 -5.20 -9.15 -26.78
CA GLU A 85 -4.65 -8.95 -25.45
C GLU A 85 -5.58 -9.59 -24.41
N VAL A 86 -5.12 -10.67 -23.80
CA VAL A 86 -5.91 -11.47 -22.84
C VAL A 86 -5.35 -11.30 -21.43
N LEU A 87 -6.24 -11.37 -20.44
CA LEU A 87 -5.90 -11.49 -19.02
C LEU A 87 -5.24 -12.85 -18.77
N ASP A 88 -4.08 -12.86 -18.11
CA ASP A 88 -3.47 -14.08 -17.61
C ASP A 88 -4.10 -14.47 -16.27
N PRO A 89 -4.94 -15.52 -16.19
CA PRO A 89 -5.63 -15.86 -14.96
C PRO A 89 -4.70 -16.34 -13.85
N GLU A 90 -3.46 -16.74 -14.15
CA GLU A 90 -2.49 -17.16 -13.14
C GLU A 90 -1.92 -15.95 -12.38
N THR A 91 -1.72 -14.83 -13.09
CA THR A 91 -0.98 -13.68 -12.55
C THR A 91 -1.80 -12.38 -12.48
N GLU A 92 -3.00 -12.35 -13.06
CA GLU A 92 -3.81 -11.14 -13.25
C GLU A 92 -5.29 -11.33 -12.92
N THR A 93 -5.92 -10.24 -12.51
CA THR A 93 -7.35 -10.15 -12.23
C THR A 93 -7.94 -8.90 -12.87
N ASP A 94 -9.22 -8.91 -13.19
CA ASP A 94 -9.98 -7.71 -13.57
C ASP A 94 -10.64 -7.02 -12.37
N ILE A 95 -10.46 -7.57 -11.17
CA ILE A 95 -10.90 -6.98 -9.91
C ILE A 95 -9.91 -5.87 -9.52
N GLU A 96 -10.43 -4.66 -9.41
CA GLU A 96 -9.65 -3.48 -9.02
C GLU A 96 -9.13 -3.59 -7.58
N PRO A 97 -7.83 -3.28 -7.33
CA PRO A 97 -7.27 -3.20 -5.99
C PRO A 97 -8.01 -2.19 -5.10
N LEU A 98 -7.95 -2.43 -3.79
CA LEU A 98 -8.58 -1.54 -2.82
C LEU A 98 -7.92 -0.16 -2.82
N LYS A 99 -8.76 0.88 -2.84
CA LYS A 99 -8.35 2.30 -2.83
C LYS A 99 -8.94 3.05 -1.64
N ASP A 100 -8.22 4.05 -1.16
CA ASP A 100 -8.71 4.99 -0.14
C ASP A 100 -9.70 6.01 -0.74
N LYS A 101 -10.24 6.90 0.10
CA LYS A 101 -11.17 7.97 -0.32
C LYS A 101 -10.56 8.97 -1.30
N LYS A 102 -9.23 8.99 -1.46
CA LYS A 102 -8.49 9.84 -2.41
C LYS A 102 -8.15 9.09 -3.70
N GLY A 103 -8.54 7.82 -3.82
CA GLY A 103 -8.24 6.97 -4.98
C GLY A 103 -6.82 6.37 -4.96
N LEU A 104 -6.10 6.48 -3.85
CA LEU A 104 -4.76 5.87 -3.69
C LEU A 104 -4.91 4.42 -3.26
N LEU A 105 -4.02 3.55 -3.76
CA LEU A 105 -4.00 2.14 -3.36
C LEU A 105 -3.79 2.00 -1.86
N LEU A 106 -4.60 1.14 -1.22
CA LEU A 106 -4.37 0.75 0.16
C LEU A 106 -3.05 -0.04 0.24
N PRO A 107 -2.16 0.29 1.20
CA PRO A 107 -0.95 -0.50 1.41
C PRO A 107 -1.29 -1.86 2.02
N HIS A 108 -0.36 -2.81 1.89
CA HIS A 108 -0.48 -4.14 2.48
C HIS A 108 -1.75 -4.88 2.05
N GLN A 109 -2.13 -4.83 0.78
CA GLN A 109 -3.23 -5.65 0.26
C GLN A 109 -2.70 -6.90 -0.44
N LEU A 110 -3.50 -7.96 -0.42
CA LEU A 110 -3.23 -9.23 -1.09
C LEU A 110 -4.46 -9.69 -1.86
N TYR A 111 -4.24 -10.41 -2.95
CA TYR A 111 -5.33 -10.97 -3.75
C TYR A 111 -5.62 -12.42 -3.33
N THR A 112 -6.91 -12.74 -3.21
CA THR A 112 -7.42 -14.10 -2.99
C THR A 112 -8.41 -14.46 -4.10
N GLU A 113 -8.46 -15.73 -4.48
CA GLU A 113 -9.40 -16.19 -5.52
C GLU A 113 -10.87 -16.16 -5.06
N ILE A 114 -11.12 -16.08 -3.74
CA ILE A 114 -12.47 -16.13 -3.17
C ILE A 114 -13.02 -14.73 -2.92
N GLU A 115 -12.24 -13.86 -2.28
CA GLU A 115 -12.68 -12.54 -1.83
C GLU A 115 -12.11 -11.39 -2.67
N GLY A 116 -11.23 -11.69 -3.63
CA GLY A 116 -10.50 -10.67 -4.39
C GLY A 116 -9.44 -10.00 -3.52
N TRP A 117 -9.30 -8.68 -3.64
CA TRP A 117 -8.34 -7.91 -2.86
C TRP A 117 -8.81 -7.71 -1.41
N ILE A 118 -7.96 -8.11 -0.47
CA ILE A 118 -8.15 -7.88 0.97
C ILE A 118 -6.92 -7.22 1.57
N VAL A 119 -7.09 -6.51 2.69
CA VAL A 119 -5.95 -5.94 3.43
C VAL A 119 -5.32 -7.05 4.29
N ASP A 120 -4.01 -7.22 4.15
CA ASP A 120 -3.15 -7.97 5.05
C ASP A 120 -3.00 -7.19 6.38
N VAL A 121 -3.94 -7.47 7.29
CA VAL A 121 -4.01 -6.82 8.60
C VAL A 121 -2.73 -7.08 9.41
N ASP A 122 -2.16 -8.29 9.34
CA ASP A 122 -0.91 -8.62 10.01
C ASP A 122 0.25 -7.73 9.52
N GLN A 123 0.41 -7.58 8.20
CA GLN A 123 1.45 -6.71 7.66
C GLN A 123 1.22 -5.24 8.00
N LYS A 124 -0.04 -4.78 7.99
CA LYS A 124 -0.40 -3.42 8.37
C LYS A 124 -0.07 -3.17 9.84
N GLU A 125 -0.48 -4.05 10.74
CA GLU A 125 -0.19 -4.01 12.19
C GLU A 125 1.32 -3.92 12.43
N ASN A 126 2.08 -4.85 11.85
CA ASN A 126 3.54 -4.88 11.96
C ASN A 126 4.20 -3.59 11.47
N SER A 127 3.69 -3.02 10.37
CA SER A 127 4.21 -1.77 9.82
C SER A 127 3.92 -0.57 10.72
N LEU A 128 2.74 -0.52 11.33
CA LEU A 128 2.39 0.51 12.32
C LEU A 128 3.24 0.40 13.59
N ILE A 129 3.45 -0.81 14.12
CA ILE A 129 4.31 -1.03 15.30
C ILE A 129 5.74 -0.56 15.01
N LYS A 130 6.30 -0.87 13.84
CA LYS A 130 7.63 -0.40 13.41
C LYS A 130 7.67 1.12 13.34
N LEU A 131 6.63 1.76 12.81
CA LEU A 131 6.55 3.21 12.70
C LEU A 131 6.47 3.87 14.09
N VAL A 132 5.65 3.35 15.01
CA VAL A 132 5.58 3.82 16.41
C VAL A 132 6.93 3.70 17.11
N ASN A 133 7.65 2.59 16.92
CA ASN A 133 9.00 2.40 17.44
C ASN A 133 9.97 3.46 16.91
N SER A 134 9.95 3.69 15.60
CA SER A 134 10.82 4.67 14.95
C SER A 134 10.55 6.09 15.44
N ILE A 135 9.29 6.49 15.57
CA ILE A 135 8.91 7.81 16.10
C ILE A 135 9.36 7.94 17.55
N CYS A 136 9.13 6.93 18.38
CA CYS A 136 9.55 6.93 19.79
C CYS A 136 11.07 7.10 19.92
N GLU A 137 11.86 6.33 19.17
CA GLU A 137 13.33 6.43 19.18
C GLU A 137 13.81 7.81 18.71
N SER A 138 13.22 8.33 17.63
CA SER A 138 13.51 9.68 17.13
C SER A 138 13.22 10.75 18.20
N LYS A 139 12.06 10.67 18.88
CA LYS A 139 11.69 11.63 19.94
C LYS A 139 12.58 11.52 21.18
N ILE A 140 13.00 10.31 21.57
CA ILE A 140 13.92 10.09 22.71
C ILE A 140 15.31 10.69 22.42
N THR A 141 15.77 10.58 21.17
CA THR A 141 17.10 11.04 20.76
C THR A 141 17.14 12.51 20.33
N ALA A 142 15.99 13.13 20.06
CA ALA A 142 15.89 14.53 19.65
C ALA A 142 16.40 15.52 20.70
N GLY A 143 16.47 15.13 21.97
CA GLY A 143 16.84 15.99 23.08
C GLY A 143 15.66 16.33 24.00
N PHE A 144 15.93 17.10 25.04
CA PHE A 144 14.93 17.51 26.01
C PHE A 144 15.27 18.87 26.61
N ALA A 145 14.25 19.55 27.16
CA ALA A 145 14.43 20.81 27.83
C ALA A 145 14.49 20.63 29.36
N SER A 146 15.32 21.44 30.02
CA SER A 146 15.38 21.52 31.49
C SER A 146 15.63 22.95 31.94
N THR A 147 15.10 23.30 33.11
CA THR A 147 15.27 24.60 33.77
C THR A 147 16.32 24.57 34.89
N ALA A 148 17.15 23.53 34.97
CA ALA A 148 18.12 23.33 36.06
C ALA A 148 19.08 24.53 36.29
N LEU A 149 19.42 25.27 35.24
CA LEU A 149 20.25 26.48 35.33
C LEU A 149 19.47 27.75 35.73
N GLY A 150 18.21 27.62 36.16
CA GLY A 150 17.31 28.74 36.47
C GLY A 150 16.61 29.34 35.24
N ALA A 151 16.97 28.87 34.04
CA ALA A 151 16.30 29.22 32.78
C ALA A 151 16.22 27.99 31.87
N LEU A 152 15.25 28.01 30.95
CA LEU A 152 15.05 26.93 29.97
C LEU A 152 16.29 26.78 29.08
N HIS A 153 16.84 25.58 29.06
CA HIS A 153 17.91 25.16 28.16
C HIS A 153 17.55 23.82 27.51
N PHE A 154 18.07 23.59 26.31
CA PHE A 154 17.88 22.35 25.58
C PHE A 154 19.15 21.50 25.59
N TYR A 155 18.99 20.21 25.89
CA TYR A 155 20.08 19.23 26.00
C TYR A 155 19.95 18.22 24.88
N SER A 156 21.07 17.83 24.28
CA SER A 156 21.08 16.68 23.38
C SER A 156 20.83 15.39 24.16
N SER A 157 20.34 14.37 23.49
CA SER A 157 19.95 13.11 24.12
C SER A 157 20.16 11.91 23.20
N ASP A 158 21.18 11.96 22.34
CA ASP A 158 21.60 10.75 21.65
C ASP A 158 22.10 9.69 22.67
N ARG A 159 22.46 8.49 22.19
CA ARG A 159 22.84 7.40 23.09
C ARG A 159 24.07 7.73 23.93
N ASP A 160 25.05 8.42 23.34
CA ASP A 160 26.28 8.81 24.04
C ASP A 160 26.00 9.96 25.02
N ASP A 161 25.18 10.94 24.64
CA ASP A 161 24.75 12.01 25.54
C ASP A 161 24.04 11.47 26.79
N GLN A 162 23.16 10.48 26.64
CA GLN A 162 22.45 9.84 27.75
C GLN A 162 23.41 9.10 28.70
N LEU A 163 24.40 8.40 28.16
CA LEU A 163 25.43 7.72 28.95
C LEU A 163 26.34 8.74 29.66
N ASN A 164 26.82 9.73 28.93
CA ASN A 164 27.66 10.80 29.46
C ASN A 164 26.96 11.56 30.59
N LEU A 165 25.67 11.88 30.43
CA LEU A 165 24.88 12.55 31.47
C LEU A 165 24.79 11.69 32.74
N ARG A 166 24.57 10.38 32.60
CA ARG A 166 24.55 9.44 33.74
C ARG A 166 25.89 9.44 34.48
N ASP A 167 27.00 9.41 33.75
CA ASP A 167 28.34 9.38 34.34
C ASP A 167 28.67 10.70 35.07
N LEU A 168 28.27 11.84 34.51
CA LEU A 168 28.42 13.15 35.15
C LEU A 168 27.60 13.27 36.44
N VAL A 169 26.41 12.66 36.49
CA VAL A 169 25.63 12.59 37.74
C VAL A 169 26.30 11.70 38.78
N LEU A 170 26.87 10.56 38.36
CA LEU A 170 27.58 9.65 39.27
C LEU A 170 28.83 10.29 39.88
N LEU A 171 29.52 11.16 39.13
CA LEU A 171 30.67 11.92 39.62
C LEU A 171 30.33 12.77 40.85
N GLY A 172 29.09 13.24 40.98
CA GLY A 172 28.62 13.97 42.18
C GLY A 172 29.31 15.32 42.41
N ALA A 173 29.93 15.91 41.38
CA ALA A 173 30.69 17.16 41.46
C ALA A 173 30.17 18.20 40.45
N PRO A 174 30.55 19.49 40.59
CA PRO A 174 30.29 20.48 39.56
C PRO A 174 30.95 20.13 38.23
N VAL A 175 30.23 20.31 37.12
CA VAL A 175 30.66 19.90 35.77
C VAL A 175 30.35 20.96 34.72
N LEU A 176 31.18 21.01 33.68
CA LEU A 176 30.83 21.69 32.43
C LEU A 176 30.03 20.73 31.55
N TYR A 177 28.80 21.11 31.20
CA TYR A 177 27.95 20.31 30.31
C TYR A 177 27.34 21.17 29.20
N LYS A 178 27.22 20.59 28.01
CA LYS A 178 26.83 21.33 26.79
C LYS A 178 25.31 21.40 26.69
N CYS A 179 24.77 22.60 26.56
CA CYS A 179 23.35 22.85 26.35
C CYS A 179 23.13 24.03 25.40
N ALA A 180 21.93 24.14 24.81
CA ALA A 180 21.51 25.30 24.03
C ALA A 180 20.65 26.24 24.91
N ASP A 181 20.85 27.54 24.77
CA ASP A 181 19.95 28.55 25.36
C ASP A 181 18.74 28.81 24.45
N ARG A 182 17.94 29.83 24.80
CA ARG A 182 16.74 30.23 24.05
C ARG A 182 17.02 30.65 22.60
N ASP A 183 18.24 31.13 22.33
CA ASP A 183 18.68 31.54 20.99
C ASP A 183 19.26 30.34 20.21
N GLY A 184 19.22 29.13 20.78
CA GLY A 184 19.76 27.91 20.18
C GLY A 184 21.29 27.79 20.30
N VAL A 185 21.95 28.68 21.03
CA VAL A 185 23.42 28.73 21.09
C VAL A 185 23.96 27.65 22.04
N ARG A 186 24.60 26.65 21.44
CA ARG A 186 25.20 25.50 22.17
C ARG A 186 26.56 25.83 22.75
N LYS A 187 26.67 25.85 24.08
CA LYS A 187 27.92 26.10 24.83
C LYS A 187 28.02 25.20 26.06
N TYR A 188 29.25 24.92 26.49
CA TYR A 188 29.50 24.33 27.80
C TYR A 188 29.20 25.35 28.89
N ARG A 189 28.32 24.98 29.82
CA ARG A 189 27.94 25.80 30.98
C ARG A 189 28.20 25.03 32.27
N ASN A 190 28.57 25.74 33.32
CA ASN A 190 28.84 25.14 34.62
C ASN A 190 27.51 24.74 35.29
N HIS A 191 27.43 23.49 35.73
CA HIS A 191 26.32 22.94 36.51
C HIS A 191 26.87 22.52 37.88
N THR A 192 26.19 22.90 38.96
CA THR A 192 26.44 22.26 40.26
C THR A 192 26.03 20.79 40.21
N ALA A 193 26.48 20.00 41.20
CA ALA A 193 26.07 18.59 41.32
C ALA A 193 24.54 18.42 41.35
N GLU A 194 23.81 19.30 42.03
CA GLU A 194 22.34 19.27 42.06
C GLU A 194 21.71 19.71 40.73
N GLN A 195 22.32 20.65 40.01
CA GLN A 195 21.81 21.08 38.71
C GLN A 195 21.96 19.97 37.66
N ILE A 196 23.12 19.30 37.57
CA ILE A 196 23.29 18.21 36.59
C ILE A 196 22.40 17.01 36.94
N LYS A 197 22.22 16.71 38.23
CA LYS A 197 21.24 15.71 38.69
C LYS A 197 19.82 16.09 38.27
N ARG A 198 19.45 17.37 38.35
CA ARG A 198 18.14 17.84 37.87
C ARG A 198 17.98 17.66 36.36
N VAL A 199 19.00 17.98 35.56
CA VAL A 199 18.99 17.72 34.11
C VAL A 199 18.74 16.24 33.82
N PHE A 200 19.42 15.33 34.52
CA PHE A 200 19.20 13.89 34.38
C PHE A 200 17.79 13.46 34.75
N VAL A 201 17.24 13.96 35.87
CA VAL A 201 15.87 13.65 36.30
C VAL A 201 14.85 14.11 35.25
N ASP A 202 15.00 15.33 34.72
CA ASP A 202 14.10 15.86 33.68
C ASP A 202 14.19 15.02 32.38
N GLY A 203 15.41 14.62 31.98
CA GLY A 203 15.62 13.74 30.82
C GLY A 203 15.03 12.33 31.00
N VAL A 204 15.18 11.72 32.18
CA VAL A 204 14.56 10.42 32.51
C VAL A 204 13.04 10.53 32.52
N ALA A 205 12.48 11.61 33.08
CA ALA A 205 11.04 11.84 33.07
C ALA A 205 10.50 11.95 31.64
N ARG A 206 11.17 12.74 30.78
CA ARG A 206 10.81 12.85 29.36
C ARG A 206 10.88 11.52 28.63
N ARG A 207 11.97 10.76 28.79
CA ARG A 207 12.13 9.44 28.16
C ARG A 207 11.05 8.46 28.63
N THR A 208 10.73 8.47 29.92
CA THR A 208 9.69 7.60 30.51
C THR A 208 8.32 7.90 29.92
N PHE A 209 7.97 9.18 29.82
CA PHE A 209 6.73 9.62 29.17
C PHE A 209 6.63 9.12 27.72
N LEU A 210 7.69 9.28 26.93
CA LEU A 210 7.73 8.81 25.54
C LEU A 210 7.58 7.29 25.43
N LEU A 211 8.24 6.53 26.30
CA LEU A 211 8.13 5.07 26.36
C LEU A 211 6.71 4.62 26.75
N GLN A 212 6.06 5.31 27.68
CA GLN A 212 4.68 5.05 28.06
C GLN A 212 3.71 5.32 26.90
N ASN A 213 3.90 6.42 26.17
CA ASN A 213 3.09 6.71 24.99
C ASN A 213 3.29 5.66 23.88
N CYS A 214 4.53 5.25 23.64
CA CYS A 214 4.87 4.18 22.71
C CYS A 214 4.19 2.85 23.08
N ALA A 215 4.27 2.45 24.35
CA ALA A 215 3.59 1.25 24.84
C ALA A 215 2.07 1.34 24.65
N ARG A 216 1.46 2.47 25.03
CA ARG A 216 0.02 2.72 24.85
C ARG A 216 -0.41 2.57 23.39
N LEU A 217 0.33 3.18 22.46
CA LEU A 217 0.01 3.10 21.02
C LEU A 217 0.12 1.67 20.49
N LYS A 218 1.14 0.91 20.90
CA LYS A 218 1.27 -0.51 20.54
C LYS A 218 0.10 -1.33 21.06
N THR A 219 -0.29 -1.15 22.33
CA THR A 219 -1.44 -1.84 22.89
C THR A 219 -2.73 -1.49 22.14
N MET A 220 -2.91 -0.24 21.68
CA MET A 220 -4.06 0.10 20.85
C MET A 220 -4.06 -0.61 19.50
N ILE A 221 -2.88 -0.78 18.89
CA ILE A 221 -2.70 -1.48 17.62
C ILE A 221 -2.98 -2.98 17.79
N GLU A 222 -2.34 -3.62 18.77
CA GLU A 222 -2.49 -5.05 19.10
C GLU A 222 -3.90 -5.42 19.57
N ALA A 223 -4.67 -4.45 20.07
CA ALA A 223 -6.07 -4.65 20.47
C ALA A 223 -7.04 -4.69 19.28
N VAL A 224 -6.61 -4.29 18.08
CA VAL A 224 -7.42 -4.46 16.87
C VAL A 224 -7.36 -5.93 16.48
N ASP A 225 -8.48 -6.64 16.71
CA ASP A 225 -8.63 -8.08 16.54
C ASP A 225 -8.07 -8.60 15.21
N ALA A 226 -7.02 -9.44 15.31
CA ALA A 226 -6.30 -10.04 14.19
C ALA A 226 -6.94 -11.34 13.68
N ASP A 227 -8.07 -11.80 14.25
CA ASP A 227 -8.85 -12.95 13.72
C ASP A 227 -9.59 -12.64 12.40
N SER A 228 -9.10 -11.63 11.66
CA SER A 228 -9.62 -11.12 10.39
C SER A 228 -9.25 -11.96 9.17
N LYS A 229 -8.34 -12.95 9.31
CA LYS A 229 -7.79 -13.75 8.20
C LYS A 229 -8.81 -14.57 7.39
N LEU A 230 -10.05 -14.69 7.85
CA LEU A 230 -11.06 -15.57 7.24
C LEU A 230 -12.33 -14.85 6.81
N ASP A 231 -12.42 -13.52 6.96
CA ASP A 231 -13.63 -12.76 6.70
C ASP A 231 -13.28 -11.36 6.20
N ALA A 232 -13.49 -11.10 4.90
CA ALA A 232 -13.27 -9.80 4.29
C ALA A 232 -13.94 -8.63 5.06
N ILE A 233 -15.10 -8.85 5.67
CA ILE A 233 -15.78 -7.81 6.47
C ILE A 233 -14.98 -7.49 7.74
N LYS A 234 -14.41 -8.52 8.39
CA LYS A 234 -13.52 -8.31 9.54
C LYS A 234 -12.22 -7.61 9.13
N ALA A 235 -11.62 -7.98 8.00
CA ALA A 235 -10.41 -7.33 7.49
C ALA A 235 -10.65 -5.83 7.19
N VAL A 236 -11.80 -5.50 6.59
CA VAL A 236 -12.21 -4.10 6.37
C VAL A 236 -12.42 -3.36 7.69
N ASN A 237 -13.11 -3.97 8.66
CA ASN A 237 -13.34 -3.34 9.97
C ASN A 237 -12.03 -3.11 10.73
N ALA A 238 -11.14 -4.09 10.78
CA ALA A 238 -9.82 -3.97 11.40
C ALA A 238 -8.98 -2.88 10.72
N ASN A 239 -8.98 -2.83 9.38
CA ASN A 239 -8.31 -1.78 8.63
C ASN A 239 -8.80 -0.38 9.04
N VAL A 240 -10.11 -0.19 9.18
CA VAL A 240 -10.75 1.08 9.59
C VAL A 240 -10.40 1.45 11.03
N GLU A 241 -10.39 0.49 11.96
CA GLU A 241 -10.00 0.76 13.35
C GLU A 241 -8.52 1.15 13.48
N LEU A 242 -7.62 0.47 12.74
CA LEU A 242 -6.20 0.83 12.70
C LEU A 242 -5.99 2.26 12.16
N ASP A 243 -6.76 2.69 11.15
CA ASP A 243 -6.65 4.04 10.57
C ASP A 243 -7.11 5.15 11.52
N LYS A 244 -7.88 4.82 12.58
CA LYS A 244 -8.28 5.79 13.61
C LYS A 244 -7.20 6.06 14.64
N ILE A 245 -6.17 5.20 14.73
CA ILE A 245 -5.09 5.36 15.71
C ILE A 245 -4.16 6.47 15.24
N ASP A 246 -4.25 7.64 15.87
CA ASP A 246 -3.31 8.73 15.64
C ASP A 246 -1.96 8.44 16.29
N ILE A 247 -1.09 7.76 15.53
CA ILE A 247 0.29 7.45 15.92
C ILE A 247 1.18 8.69 16.03
N THR A 248 0.71 9.86 15.61
CA THR A 248 1.44 11.14 15.70
C THR A 248 1.04 11.97 16.94
N SER A 249 0.07 11.48 17.72
CA SER A 249 -0.38 12.12 18.95
C SER A 249 0.43 11.73 20.20
N GLY A 250 0.42 12.61 21.20
CA GLY A 250 0.95 12.32 22.54
C GLY A 250 2.47 12.29 22.65
N TRP A 251 3.18 12.86 21.67
CA TRP A 251 4.65 12.90 21.65
C TRP A 251 5.28 14.16 22.22
N ASP A 252 4.51 15.18 22.56
CA ASP A 252 5.02 16.48 23.02
C ASP A 252 4.75 16.67 24.51
#